data_AF-A0A7X3TTC6-F1
#
_entry.id   AF-A0A7X3TTC6-F1
#
_cell.length_a   1.000
_cell.length_b   1.000
_cell.length_c   1.000
_cell.angle_alpha   90.00
_cell.angle_beta   90.00
_cell.angle_gamma   90.00
#
_symmetry.space_group_name_H-M   'P 1'
#
loop_
_entity.id
_entity.type
_entity.pdbx_description
1 polymer ?
#
loop_
_entity_poly.entity_id
_entity_poly.type
_entity_poly.pdbx_seq_one_letter_code
_entity_poly.pdbx_strand_id
1 'polypeptide(L)' 'MYQERNILPTAFQHFDCVWLADHFYGFANENDPFLESWTTMTWLAAKFPTVKLCHHVMGQGYRNPALTAKMA' A
#
# COMPACT_ATOMS: atom_id res chain seq x y z
N MET A 1 0.80 11.66 -2.32
CA MET A 1 0.91 12.99 -2.94
C MET A 1 2.32 13.30 -3.43
N TYR A 2 3.39 13.24 -2.62
CA TYR A 2 4.76 13.49 -3.13
C TYR A 2 5.29 12.35 -4.01
N GLN A 3 5.24 11.11 -3.52
CA GLN A 3 5.73 9.94 -4.26
C GLN A 3 5.00 9.77 -5.60
N GLU A 4 3.67 9.92 -5.62
CA GLU A 4 2.88 9.83 -6.85
C GLU A 4 3.27 10.88 -7.90
N ARG A 5 3.71 12.07 -7.51
CA ARG A 5 4.11 13.10 -8.48
C ARG A 5 5.55 12.95 -8.94
N ASN A 6 6.45 12.55 -8.03
CA ASN A 6 7.88 12.69 -8.23
C ASN A 6 8.66 11.37 -8.35
N ILE A 7 8.07 10.25 -7.94
CA ILE A 7 8.77 8.96 -7.83
C ILE A 7 8.06 7.87 -8.64
N LEU A 8 6.78 7.62 -8.34
CA LEU A 8 6.04 6.49 -8.90
C LEU A 8 5.95 6.50 -10.44
N PRO A 9 5.74 7.64 -11.13
CA PRO A 9 5.67 7.66 -12.60
C PRO A 9 6.95 7.18 -13.27
N THR A 10 8.11 7.54 -12.72
CA THR A 10 9.41 7.08 -13.24
C THR A 10 9.70 5.65 -12.79
N ALA A 11 9.46 5.32 -11.53
CA ALA A 11 9.72 3.98 -11.01
C ALA A 11 8.90 2.91 -11.76
N PHE A 12 7.63 3.17 -12.06
CA PHE A 12 6.76 2.22 -12.75
C PHE A 12 7.06 2.04 -14.24
N GLN A 13 8.02 2.79 -14.81
CA GLN A 13 8.58 2.49 -16.13
C GLN A 13 9.63 1.37 -16.08
N HIS A 14 10.16 1.07 -14.89
CA HIS A 14 11.29 0.16 -14.71
C HIS A 14 10.96 -1.02 -13.78
N PHE A 15 9.84 -0.96 -13.05
CA PHE A 15 9.42 -2.01 -12.11
C PHE A 15 7.95 -2.39 -12.33
N ASP A 16 7.69 -3.69 -12.36
CA ASP A 16 6.34 -4.23 -12.57
C ASP A 16 5.46 -4.23 -11.32
N CYS A 17 6.04 -4.07 -10.13
CA CYS A 17 5.30 -4.16 -8.87
C CYS A 17 5.75 -3.16 -7.81
N VAL A 18 4.81 -2.80 -6.93
CA VAL A 18 5.06 -2.01 -5.72
C VAL A 18 4.44 -2.68 -4.51
N TRP A 19 5.17 -2.65 -3.40
CA TRP A 19 4.79 -3.34 -2.18
C TRP A 19 4.58 -2.31 -1.07
N LEU A 20 3.42 -2.36 -0.42
CA LEU A 20 3.03 -1.41 0.61
C LEU A 20 3.24 -2.05 1.99
N ALA A 21 3.97 -1.37 2.86
CA ALA A 21 4.06 -1.80 4.25
C ALA A 21 2.71 -1.64 4.95
N ASP A 22 2.30 -2.65 5.72
CA ASP A 22 1.01 -2.67 6.40
C ASP A 22 1.20 -2.43 7.90
N HIS A 23 1.34 -1.15 8.29
CA HIS A 23 1.58 -0.75 9.67
C HIS A 23 0.44 0.12 10.19
N PHE A 24 0.12 -0.05 11.47
CA PHE A 24 -0.85 0.79 12.18
C PHE A 24 -0.25 2.09 12.73
N TYR A 25 1.09 2.14 12.82
CA TYR A 25 1.85 3.21 13.45
C TYR A 25 3.07 3.58 12.60
N GLY A 26 3.62 4.78 12.80
CA GLY A 26 4.84 5.21 12.12
C GLY A 26 6.09 4.46 12.56
N PHE A 27 7.10 4.44 11.69
CA PHE A 27 8.37 3.73 11.95
C PHE A 27 9.29 4.44 12.93
N ALA A 28 9.33 5.78 12.92
CA ALA A 28 10.23 6.56 13.78
C ALA A 28 9.57 6.90 15.12
N ASN A 29 8.31 7.33 15.09
CA ASN A 29 7.45 7.51 16.25
C ASN A 29 6.11 6.81 16.02
N GLU A 30 5.58 6.15 17.05
CA GLU A 30 4.28 5.45 16.98
C GLU A 30 3.12 6.39 16.61
N ASN A 31 3.23 7.67 16.96
CA ASN A 31 2.21 8.68 16.69
C ASN A 31 2.37 9.34 15.31
N ASP A 32 3.42 9.02 14.56
CA ASP A 32 3.58 9.54 13.20
C ASP A 32 2.50 8.94 12.29
N PRO A 33 1.94 9.74 11.36
CA PRO A 33 0.91 9.26 10.47
C PRO A 33 1.45 8.17 9.54
N PHE A 34 0.70 7.08 9.43
CA PHE A 34 0.95 6.02 8.46
C PHE A 34 -0.30 5.80 7.62
N LEU A 35 -0.13 5.69 6.30
CA LEU A 35 -1.28 5.46 5.41
C LEU A 35 -1.74 4.01 5.53
N GLU A 36 -3.05 3.81 5.70
CA GLU A 36 -3.64 2.47 5.77
C GLU A 36 -3.44 1.73 4.43
N SER A 37 -2.91 0.51 4.51
CA SER A 37 -2.37 -0.17 3.32
C SER A 37 -3.44 -0.58 2.31
N TRP A 38 -4.60 -1.10 2.73
CA TRP A 38 -5.66 -1.53 1.81
C TRP A 38 -6.25 -0.36 1.02
N THR A 39 -6.49 0.76 1.71
CA THR A 39 -7.01 1.99 1.13
C THR A 39 -6.00 2.61 0.18
N THR A 40 -4.72 2.65 0.57
CA THR A 40 -3.65 3.16 -0.28
C THR A 40 -3.44 2.31 -1.52
N MET A 41 -3.48 0.98 -1.37
CA MET A 41 -3.37 0.03 -2.48
C MET A 41 -4.53 0.19 -3.46
N THR A 42 -5.76 0.34 -2.97
CA THR A 42 -6.94 0.59 -3.82
C THR A 42 -6.78 1.89 -4.61
N TRP A 43 -6.28 2.95 -3.99
CA TRP A 43 -6.01 4.21 -4.68
C TRP A 43 -4.91 4.08 -5.74
N LEU A 44 -3.82 3.35 -5.43
CA LEU A 44 -2.75 3.09 -6.40
C LEU A 44 -3.25 2.26 -7.59
N ALA A 45 -4.09 1.25 -7.35
CA ALA A 45 -4.68 0.42 -8.41
C ALA A 45 -5.49 1.27 -9.40
N ALA A 46 -6.29 2.20 -8.89
CA ALA A 46 -7.08 3.10 -9.71
C ALA A 46 -6.22 4.12 -10.48
N LYS A 47 -5.15 4.63 -9.84
CA LYS A 47 -4.28 5.66 -10.41
C LYS A 47 -3.30 5.10 -11.44
N PHE A 48 -2.78 3.90 -11.21
CA PHE A 48 -1.72 3.27 -11.99
C PHE A 48 -2.16 1.84 -12.42
N PRO A 49 -3.01 1.71 -13.44
CA PRO A 49 -3.69 0.44 -13.74
C PRO A 49 -2.78 -0.68 -14.25
N THR A 50 -1.52 -0.38 -14.60
CA THR A 50 -0.56 -1.34 -15.15
C THR A 50 0.39 -1.94 -14.11
N VAL A 51 0.47 -1.38 -12.89
CA VAL A 51 1.40 -1.86 -11.86
C VAL A 51 0.76 -2.98 -11.03
N LYS A 52 1.53 -4.01 -10.70
CA LYS A 52 1.12 -5.05 -9.75
C LYS A 52 1.30 -4.57 -8.32
N LEU A 53 0.36 -4.93 -7.45
CA LEU A 53 0.32 -4.46 -6.07
C LEU A 53 0.43 -5.63 -5.10
N CYS A 54 1.13 -5.43 -3.99
CA CYS A 54 1.21 -6.40 -2.91
C CYS A 54 1.36 -5.69 -1.56
N HIS A 55 1.03 -6.40 -0.49
CA HIS A 55 1.38 -6.00 0.87
C HIS A 55 2.78 -6.52 1.22
N HIS A 56 3.66 -5.63 1.68
CA HIS A 56 4.92 -5.99 2.33
C HIS A 56 4.63 -6.40 3.77
N VAL A 57 4.35 -7.70 3.94
CA VAL A 57 3.74 -8.33 5.12
C VAL A 57 2.33 -7.81 5.35
N MET A 58 1.34 -8.68 5.14
CA MET A 58 -0.05 -8.34 5.42
C MET A 58 -0.33 -8.60 6.91
N GLY A 59 -0.85 -7.61 7.63
CA GLY A 59 -1.19 -7.70 9.06
C GLY A 59 -2.45 -8.53 9.32
N GLN A 60 -2.47 -9.79 8.87
CA GLN A 60 -3.65 -10.67 8.89
C GLN A 60 -4.12 -11.00 10.29
N GLY A 61 -3.19 -11.19 11.24
CA GLY A 61 -3.52 -11.50 12.64
C GLY A 61 -4.29 -10.38 13.36
N TYR A 62 -4.31 -9.17 12.79
CA TYR A 62 -4.99 -8.00 13.35
C TYR A 62 -6.34 -7.72 12.70
N ARG A 63 -6.78 -8.54 11.72
CA ARG A 63 -8.00 -8.29 10.94
C ARG A 63 -8.95 -9.47 10.99
N ASN A 64 -10.24 -9.16 10.85
CA ASN A 64 -11.25 -10.20 10.71
C ASN A 64 -11.03 -10.95 9.38
N PRO A 65 -10.84 -12.28 9.39
CA PRO A 65 -10.48 -13.03 8.19
C PRO A 65 -11.57 -13.00 7.10
N ALA A 66 -12.85 -12.96 7.48
CA ALA A 66 -13.94 -12.88 6.50
C ALA A 66 -13.98 -11.52 5.80
N LEU A 67 -13.74 -10.43 6.55
CA LEU A 67 -13.64 -9.10 5.96
C LEU A 67 -12.41 -8.98 5.06
N THR A 68 -11.25 -9.49 5.49
CA THR A 68 -10.04 -9.46 4.68
C THR A 68 -10.20 -10.24 3.38
N ALA A 69 -10.82 -11.42 3.43
CA ALA A 69 -11.14 -12.17 2.22
C ALA A 69 -12.09 -11.42 1.27
N LYS A 70 -13.02 -10.60 1.80
CA LYS A 70 -13.94 -9.81 0.99
C LYS A 70 -13.27 -8.63 0.27
N MET A 71 -12.15 -8.12 0.81
CA MET A 71 -11.40 -7.00 0.25
C MET A 71 -10.40 -7.42 -0.85
N ALA A 72 -10.07 -8.72 -0.92
CA ALA A 72 -9.08 -9.29 -1.84
C ALA A 72 -9.66 -9.71 -3.20
#